data_AF-A0A093D4M5-F1
#
_entry.id   AF-A0A093D4M5-F1
#
_cell.length_a   1.000
_cell.length_b   1.000
_cell.length_c   1.000
_cell.angle_alpha   90.00
_cell.angle_beta   90.00
_cell.angle_gamma   90.00
#
_symmetry.space_group_name_H-M   'P 1'
#
loop_
_entity.id
_entity.type
_entity.pdbx_description
1 polymer ?
#
loop_
_entity_poly.entity_id
_entity_poly.type
_entity_poly.pdbx_seq_one_letter_code
_entity_poly.pdbx_strand_id
1 'polypeptide(L)'
;GKTEEGKAYSPDGVFAHLEMLEAQAHEAAVKREEMEQQEEKLARLKARVQELRLQRDELQAKVDLQQKGQLGKEGVMSDPAQPSAQAVLEWKIKSVKAMLQVFYLTGISGKLTKRGMCFCISTAYEGTYLDSYYVDLLTKPAVRIHRHSVPTFIPLEQIAKKYLQMDVRRFFSVLSDHLNAYVGRRYQADQLQEHFSDQIEGTLQRNSLCNLLVFNYNVSSKSKPFLFNVRLLYGDLCCSLPTEVIISCKMDAPSSLAETAAAHSDLFRRVALHKAFRSFRNTEE
;
A
#
# COMPACT_ATOMS: atom_id res chain seq x y z
N GLY A 1 -34.94 -35.10 -104.93
CA GLY A 1 -34.30 -34.45 -103.75
C GLY A 1 -34.59 -35.32 -102.54
N LYS A 2 -33.79 -35.31 -101.47
CA LYS A 2 -33.29 -34.14 -100.72
C LYS A 2 -34.43 -33.17 -100.35
N THR A 3 -34.64 -32.79 -99.08
CA THR A 3 -33.97 -33.13 -97.80
C THR A 3 -35.01 -32.98 -96.64
N GLU A 4 -34.75 -33.02 -95.33
CA GLU A 4 -33.56 -32.89 -94.46
C GLU A 4 -33.77 -33.68 -93.13
N GLU A 5 -32.74 -33.94 -92.34
CA GLU A 5 -32.86 -34.60 -91.02
C GLU A 5 -33.23 -33.61 -89.90
N GLY A 6 -34.25 -33.93 -89.09
CA GLY A 6 -34.65 -33.14 -87.93
C GLY A 6 -33.77 -33.40 -86.70
N LYS A 7 -32.81 -32.51 -86.41
CA LYS A 7 -32.10 -32.50 -85.12
C LYS A 7 -33.01 -32.02 -83.99
N ALA A 8 -33.28 -32.88 -83.01
CA ALA A 8 -33.86 -32.48 -81.75
C ALA A 8 -32.86 -31.66 -80.92
N TYR A 9 -33.26 -30.46 -80.49
CA TYR A 9 -32.49 -29.63 -79.55
C TYR A 9 -32.97 -29.89 -78.12
N SER A 10 -32.02 -30.14 -77.21
CA SER A 10 -32.28 -30.29 -75.76
C SER A 10 -32.53 -28.92 -75.11
N PRO A 11 -33.42 -28.79 -74.11
CA PRO A 11 -33.87 -27.48 -73.61
C PRO A 11 -32.93 -26.82 -72.57
N ASP A 12 -31.88 -27.49 -72.09
CA ASP A 12 -30.92 -26.91 -71.13
C ASP A 12 -29.63 -26.45 -71.82
N GLY A 13 -29.29 -25.17 -71.63
CA GLY A 13 -28.12 -24.53 -72.24
C GLY A 13 -26.80 -24.92 -71.58
N VAL A 14 -25.73 -25.02 -72.39
CA VAL A 14 -24.36 -25.38 -71.97
C VAL A 14 -23.86 -24.58 -70.77
N PHE A 15 -24.26 -23.29 -70.65
CA PHE A 15 -23.90 -22.44 -69.51
C PHE A 15 -24.50 -22.90 -68.18
N ALA A 16 -25.78 -23.30 -68.14
CA ALA A 16 -26.42 -23.80 -66.91
C ALA A 16 -25.80 -25.14 -66.46
N HIS A 17 -25.36 -25.96 -67.42
CA HIS A 17 -24.62 -27.19 -67.12
C HIS A 17 -23.22 -26.89 -66.54
N LEU A 18 -22.52 -25.88 -67.05
CA LEU A 18 -21.23 -25.42 -66.48
C LEU A 18 -21.41 -24.89 -65.05
N GLU A 19 -22.42 -24.05 -64.81
CA GLU A 19 -22.70 -23.46 -63.49
C GLU A 19 -23.02 -24.55 -62.44
N MET A 20 -23.79 -25.57 -62.83
CA MET A 20 -24.03 -26.75 -61.99
C MET A 20 -22.73 -27.52 -61.67
N LEU A 21 -21.84 -27.71 -62.65
CA LEU A 21 -20.56 -28.39 -62.46
C LEU A 21 -19.59 -27.59 -61.58
N GLU A 22 -19.58 -26.26 -61.73
CA GLU A 22 -18.77 -25.36 -60.89
C GLU A 22 -19.24 -25.38 -59.43
N ALA A 23 -20.56 -25.33 -59.19
CA ALA A 23 -21.13 -25.46 -57.86
C ALA A 23 -20.80 -26.81 -57.20
N GLN A 24 -20.90 -27.92 -57.96
CA GLN A 24 -20.53 -29.26 -57.47
C GLN A 24 -19.03 -29.38 -57.18
N ALA A 25 -18.17 -28.80 -58.02
CA ALA A 25 -16.73 -28.77 -57.79
C ALA A 25 -16.36 -27.95 -56.55
N HIS A 26 -17.02 -26.81 -56.32
CA HIS A 26 -16.82 -25.98 -55.14
C HIS A 26 -17.29 -26.68 -53.85
N GLU A 27 -18.49 -27.29 -53.86
CA GLU A 27 -19.00 -28.06 -52.71
C GLU A 27 -18.09 -29.26 -52.39
N ALA A 28 -17.55 -29.94 -53.40
CA ALA A 28 -16.59 -31.02 -53.22
C ALA A 28 -15.24 -30.54 -52.67
N ALA A 29 -14.79 -29.33 -53.03
CA ALA A 29 -13.57 -28.72 -52.49
C ALA A 29 -13.74 -28.35 -51.00
N VAL A 30 -14.84 -27.67 -50.64
CA VAL A 30 -15.15 -27.31 -49.25
C VAL A 30 -15.23 -28.55 -48.35
N LYS A 31 -15.92 -29.61 -48.79
CA LYS A 31 -16.00 -30.87 -48.03
C LYS A 31 -14.64 -31.56 -47.82
N ARG A 32 -13.69 -31.41 -48.75
CA ARG A 32 -12.32 -31.94 -48.57
C ARG A 32 -11.56 -31.11 -47.55
N GLU A 33 -11.61 -29.78 -47.63
CA GLU A 33 -10.97 -28.89 -46.67
C GLU A 33 -11.50 -29.11 -45.24
N GLU A 34 -12.82 -29.30 -45.08
CA GLU A 34 -13.42 -29.65 -43.80
C GLU A 34 -12.91 -30.98 -43.23
N MET A 35 -12.72 -32.00 -44.08
CA MET A 35 -12.16 -33.29 -43.66
C MET A 35 -10.68 -33.17 -43.27
N GLU A 36 -9.87 -32.45 -44.04
CA GLU A 36 -8.45 -32.19 -43.73
C GLU A 36 -8.30 -31.44 -42.40
N GLN A 37 -9.12 -30.40 -42.16
CA GLN A 37 -9.16 -29.70 -40.87
C GLN A 37 -9.61 -30.58 -39.70
N GLN A 38 -10.52 -31.54 -39.92
CA GLN A 38 -10.92 -32.50 -38.89
C GLN A 38 -9.79 -33.50 -38.59
N GLU A 39 -9.08 -33.97 -39.61
CA GLU A 39 -7.94 -34.87 -39.45
C GLU A 39 -6.78 -34.19 -38.70
N GLU A 40 -6.45 -32.93 -39.02
CA GLU A 40 -5.43 -32.16 -38.29
C GLU A 40 -5.81 -31.96 -36.81
N LYS A 41 -7.07 -31.61 -36.52
CA LYS A 41 -7.60 -31.50 -35.15
C LYS A 41 -7.49 -32.83 -34.40
N LEU A 42 -7.81 -33.95 -35.04
CA LEU A 42 -7.67 -35.29 -34.48
C LEU A 42 -6.20 -35.69 -34.24
N ALA A 43 -5.29 -35.35 -35.16
CA ALA A 43 -3.85 -35.59 -34.99
C ALA A 43 -3.28 -34.80 -33.80
N ARG A 44 -3.63 -33.51 -33.67
CA ARG A 44 -3.25 -32.66 -32.55
C ARG A 44 -3.79 -33.18 -31.21
N LEU A 45 -5.04 -33.63 -31.17
CA LEU A 45 -5.63 -34.24 -29.98
C LEU A 45 -4.94 -35.56 -29.59
N LYS A 46 -4.64 -36.44 -30.56
CA LYS A 46 -3.88 -37.68 -30.33
C LYS A 46 -2.49 -37.40 -29.74
N ALA A 47 -1.76 -36.42 -30.28
CA ALA A 47 -0.46 -36.01 -29.76
C ALA A 47 -0.57 -35.51 -28.30
N ARG A 48 -1.57 -34.67 -28.00
CA ARG A 48 -1.79 -34.17 -26.63
C ARG A 48 -2.16 -35.29 -25.65
N VAL A 49 -2.90 -36.31 -26.09
CA VAL A 49 -3.21 -37.50 -25.28
C VAL A 49 -1.96 -38.32 -24.99
N GLN A 50 -1.03 -38.46 -25.94
CA GLN A 50 0.25 -39.15 -25.71
C GLN A 50 1.14 -38.38 -24.71
N GLU A 51 1.24 -37.06 -24.83
CA GLU A 51 1.97 -36.20 -23.89
C GLU A 51 1.41 -36.32 -22.46
N LEU A 52 0.08 -36.25 -22.30
CA LEU A 52 -0.58 -36.39 -21.01
C LEU A 52 -0.43 -37.82 -20.42
N ARG A 53 -0.35 -38.85 -21.26
CA ARG A 53 -0.04 -40.22 -20.81
C ARG A 53 1.39 -40.34 -20.29
N LEU A 54 2.37 -39.77 -20.99
CA LEU A 54 3.76 -39.72 -20.52
C LEU A 54 3.87 -38.99 -19.18
N GLN A 55 3.21 -37.84 -19.02
CA GLN A 55 3.18 -37.10 -17.75
C GLN A 55 2.49 -37.89 -16.63
N ARG A 56 1.38 -38.58 -16.92
CA ARG A 56 0.73 -39.50 -15.97
C ARG A 56 1.68 -40.63 -15.56
N ASP A 57 2.38 -41.24 -16.51
CA ASP A 57 3.24 -42.40 -16.24
C ASP A 57 4.51 -41.99 -15.46
N GLU A 58 5.05 -40.79 -15.71
CA GLU A 58 6.11 -40.18 -14.90
C GLU A 58 5.65 -39.88 -13.47
N LEU A 59 4.43 -39.35 -13.30
CA LEU A 59 3.83 -39.09 -11.98
C LEU A 59 3.52 -40.40 -11.23
N GLN A 60 3.01 -41.42 -11.93
CA GLN A 60 2.75 -42.74 -11.37
C GLN A 60 4.06 -43.39 -10.92
N ALA A 61 5.11 -43.35 -11.73
CA ALA A 61 6.43 -43.86 -11.34
C ALA A 61 6.99 -43.16 -10.10
N LYS A 62 6.79 -41.84 -9.96
CA LYS A 62 7.18 -41.08 -8.75
C LYS A 62 6.37 -41.50 -7.51
N VAL A 63 5.07 -41.74 -7.66
CA VAL A 63 4.21 -42.23 -6.58
C VAL A 63 4.58 -43.67 -6.19
N ASP A 64 4.79 -44.56 -7.15
CA ASP A 64 5.19 -45.95 -6.93
C ASP A 64 6.56 -46.06 -6.26
N LEU A 65 7.52 -45.19 -6.61
CA LEU A 65 8.81 -45.05 -5.94
C LEU A 65 8.64 -44.62 -4.47
N GLN A 66 7.73 -43.68 -4.19
CA GLN A 66 7.44 -43.27 -2.82
C GLN A 66 6.75 -44.37 -2.01
N GLN A 67 5.81 -45.12 -2.60
CA GLN A 67 5.14 -46.24 -1.93
C GLN A 67 6.09 -47.42 -1.68
N LYS A 68 6.93 -47.80 -2.65
CA LYS A 68 7.95 -48.85 -2.46
C LYS A 68 9.04 -48.42 -1.46
N GLY A 69 9.38 -47.13 -1.41
CA GLY A 69 10.26 -46.57 -0.38
C GLY A 69 9.67 -46.60 1.04
N GLN A 70 8.34 -46.63 1.18
CA GLN A 70 7.65 -46.81 2.47
C GLN A 70 7.59 -48.29 2.89
N LEU A 71 7.33 -49.21 1.95
CA LEU A 71 7.33 -50.66 2.21
C LEU A 71 8.72 -51.26 2.52
N GLY A 72 9.80 -50.57 2.16
CA GLY A 72 11.18 -51.01 2.43
C GLY A 72 11.79 -50.52 3.76
N LYS A 73 11.07 -49.72 4.56
CA LYS A 73 11.57 -49.09 5.80
C LYS A 73 10.78 -49.51 7.05
N GLU A 74 10.70 -50.82 7.29
CA GLU A 74 10.25 -51.35 8.60
C GLU A 74 11.41 -51.46 9.62
N GLY A 75 12.60 -50.94 9.26
CA GLY A 75 13.76 -50.87 10.15
C GLY A 75 14.67 -49.66 9.87
N VAL A 76 15.10 -49.02 10.96
CA VAL A 76 16.18 -48.02 11.06
C VAL A 76 15.87 -46.59 10.57
N MET A 77 15.97 -45.68 11.55
CA MET A 77 16.08 -44.21 11.48
C MET A 77 14.99 -43.42 10.73
N SER A 78 14.22 -42.70 11.55
CA SER A 78 13.34 -41.59 11.16
C SER A 78 14.13 -40.44 10.51
N ASP A 79 14.25 -40.49 9.18
CA ASP A 79 14.48 -39.31 8.34
C ASP A 79 13.28 -38.35 8.54
N PRO A 80 13.46 -37.01 8.66
CA PRO A 80 12.38 -36.14 9.11
C PRO A 80 11.22 -36.18 8.12
N ALA A 81 10.04 -36.56 8.61
CA ALA A 81 8.85 -36.77 7.80
C ALA A 81 8.61 -35.56 6.89
N GLN A 82 8.55 -35.82 5.58
CA GLN A 82 8.27 -34.79 4.58
C GLN A 82 7.00 -34.03 5.00
N PRO A 83 7.06 -32.70 5.18
CA PRO A 83 5.98 -31.95 5.78
C PRO A 83 4.72 -32.10 4.92
N SER A 84 3.61 -32.46 5.56
CA SER A 84 2.35 -32.68 4.86
C SER A 84 1.95 -31.43 4.05
N ALA A 85 1.19 -31.60 2.97
CA ALA A 85 0.74 -30.48 2.15
C ALA A 85 0.02 -29.39 2.99
N GLN A 86 -0.68 -29.81 4.05
CA GLN A 86 -1.26 -28.92 5.05
C GLN A 86 -0.20 -28.16 5.87
N ALA A 87 0.81 -28.84 6.42
CA ALA A 87 1.90 -28.18 7.16
C ALA A 87 2.67 -27.17 6.27
N VAL A 88 2.90 -27.48 5.00
CA VAL A 88 3.50 -26.56 4.02
C VAL A 88 2.59 -25.35 3.76
N LEU A 89 1.27 -25.56 3.67
CA LEU A 89 0.30 -24.47 3.49
C LEU A 89 0.21 -23.57 4.73
N GLU A 90 0.14 -24.14 5.92
CA GLU A 90 0.14 -23.40 7.20
C GLU A 90 1.42 -22.59 7.37
N TRP A 91 2.58 -23.18 7.05
CA TRP A 91 3.86 -22.47 7.04
C TRP A 91 3.87 -21.32 6.03
N LYS A 92 3.36 -21.52 4.80
CA LYS A 92 3.22 -20.43 3.81
C LYS A 92 2.30 -19.32 4.30
N ILE A 93 1.15 -19.64 4.90
CA ILE A 93 0.22 -18.65 5.47
C ILE A 93 0.88 -17.88 6.61
N LYS A 94 1.61 -18.56 7.50
CA LYS A 94 2.36 -17.93 8.60
C LYS A 94 3.45 -16.98 8.06
N SER A 95 4.20 -17.40 7.05
CA SER A 95 5.24 -16.60 6.40
C SER A 95 4.67 -15.36 5.70
N VAL A 96 3.56 -15.49 4.96
CA VAL A 96 2.89 -14.33 4.33
C VAL A 96 2.30 -13.37 5.37
N LYS A 97 1.72 -13.88 6.46
CA LYS A 97 1.27 -13.04 7.59
C LYS A 97 2.42 -12.29 8.25
N ALA A 98 3.55 -12.95 8.49
CA ALA A 98 4.75 -12.31 9.05
C ALA A 98 5.31 -11.23 8.10
N MET A 99 5.38 -11.51 6.80
CA MET A 99 5.78 -10.54 5.79
C MET A 99 4.85 -9.33 5.75
N LEU A 100 3.53 -9.53 5.84
CA LEU A 100 2.56 -8.43 5.92
C LEU A 100 2.74 -7.58 7.18
N GLN A 101 3.05 -8.19 8.33
CA GLN A 101 3.37 -7.46 9.57
C GLN A 101 4.62 -6.59 9.40
N VAL A 102 5.68 -7.11 8.75
CA VAL A 102 6.88 -6.32 8.42
C VAL A 102 6.53 -5.14 7.51
N PHE A 103 5.64 -5.31 6.53
CA PHE A 103 5.21 -4.20 5.68
C PHE A 103 4.39 -3.13 6.43
N TYR A 104 3.60 -3.50 7.45
CA TYR A 104 2.92 -2.50 8.30
C TYR A 104 3.91 -1.62 9.08
N LEU A 105 5.13 -2.09 9.37
CA LEU A 105 6.18 -1.28 9.99
C LEU A 105 6.64 -0.10 9.12
N THR A 106 6.35 -0.10 7.81
CA THR A 106 6.63 1.04 6.92
C THR A 106 5.67 2.21 7.12
N GLY A 107 4.60 2.03 7.90
CA GLY A 107 3.54 3.03 8.11
C GLY A 107 2.60 3.21 6.91
N ILE A 108 2.85 2.57 5.75
CA ILE A 108 1.99 2.68 4.57
C ILE A 108 1.62 1.30 4.05
N SER A 109 0.31 1.04 3.95
CA SER A 109 -0.23 -0.20 3.39
C SER A 109 -1.23 0.11 2.28
N GLY A 110 -1.44 -0.85 1.37
CA GLY A 110 -2.31 -0.67 0.21
C GLY A 110 -3.09 -1.95 -0.13
N LYS A 111 -4.34 -1.78 -0.58
CA LYS A 111 -5.19 -2.84 -1.11
C LYS A 111 -5.78 -2.45 -2.46
N LEU A 112 -5.90 -3.42 -3.37
CA LEU A 112 -6.59 -3.22 -4.64
C LEU A 112 -8.10 -3.09 -4.40
N THR A 113 -8.77 -2.22 -5.14
CA THR A 113 -10.24 -2.05 -5.11
C THR A 113 -10.82 -2.21 -6.51
N LYS A 114 -12.14 -2.40 -6.62
CA LYS A 114 -12.84 -2.56 -7.91
C LYS A 114 -12.61 -1.41 -8.91
N ARG A 115 -12.17 -0.23 -8.44
CA ARG A 115 -11.98 0.99 -9.26
C ARG A 115 -10.54 1.52 -9.26
N GLY A 116 -9.62 0.88 -8.54
CA GLY A 116 -8.26 1.38 -8.36
C GLY A 116 -7.60 0.80 -7.10
N MET A 117 -7.10 1.66 -6.21
CA MET A 117 -6.35 1.28 -5.02
C MET A 117 -6.81 2.09 -3.79
N CYS A 118 -6.71 1.51 -2.61
CA CYS A 118 -6.98 2.17 -1.34
C CYS A 118 -5.72 2.04 -0.47
N PHE A 119 -5.19 3.15 0.00
CA PHE A 119 -4.01 3.21 0.85
C PHE A 119 -4.39 3.62 2.27
N CYS A 120 -3.70 3.04 3.25
CA CYS A 120 -3.77 3.41 4.66
C CYS A 120 -2.39 3.89 5.11
N ILE A 121 -2.32 5.10 5.65
CA ILE A 121 -1.13 5.74 6.21
C ILE A 121 -1.30 5.76 7.72
N SER A 122 -0.61 4.85 8.39
CA SER A 122 -0.54 4.77 9.85
C SER A 122 0.57 5.70 10.35
N THR A 123 0.18 6.70 11.11
CA THR A 123 1.11 7.66 11.73
C THR A 123 1.72 7.08 13.00
N ALA A 124 2.96 7.44 13.28
CA ALA A 124 3.67 7.05 14.49
C ALA A 124 4.53 8.19 15.03
N TYR A 125 4.67 8.25 16.35
CA TYR A 125 5.56 9.19 17.03
C TYR A 125 6.23 8.49 18.21
N GLU A 126 7.55 8.68 18.35
CA GLU A 126 8.38 8.05 19.39
C GLU A 126 8.16 6.52 19.56
N GLY A 127 7.99 5.80 18.44
CA GLY A 127 7.78 4.35 18.43
C GLY A 127 6.34 3.89 18.72
N THR A 128 5.41 4.82 18.98
CA THR A 128 4.00 4.54 19.22
C THR A 128 3.19 4.83 17.96
N TYR A 129 2.34 3.89 17.51
CA TYR A 129 1.34 4.15 16.47
C TYR A 129 0.17 4.95 17.04
N LEU A 130 -0.31 5.92 16.26
CA LEU A 130 -1.33 6.87 16.67
C LEU A 130 -2.54 6.80 15.71
N ASP A 131 -2.71 7.78 14.82
CA ASP A 131 -3.83 7.82 13.89
C ASP A 131 -3.57 7.00 12.62
N SER A 132 -4.64 6.62 11.91
CA SER A 132 -4.58 6.05 10.56
C SER A 132 -5.44 6.85 9.57
N TYR A 133 -4.84 7.20 8.43
CA TYR A 133 -5.47 8.01 7.37
C TYR A 133 -5.62 7.23 6.07
N TYR A 134 -6.75 7.38 5.40
CA TYR A 134 -7.07 6.63 4.18
C TYR A 134 -7.03 7.54 2.95
N VAL A 135 -6.55 7.00 1.82
CA VAL A 135 -6.56 7.65 0.50
C VAL A 135 -6.99 6.64 -0.57
N ASP A 136 -8.15 6.86 -1.17
CA ASP A 136 -8.64 6.09 -2.32
C ASP A 136 -8.18 6.73 -3.63
N LEU A 137 -7.46 5.97 -4.46
CA LEU A 137 -7.01 6.36 -5.79
C LEU A 137 -7.76 5.59 -6.87
N LEU A 138 -8.28 6.31 -7.88
CA LEU A 138 -8.72 5.72 -9.15
C LEU A 138 -7.54 5.65 -10.10
N THR A 139 -7.36 4.53 -10.78
CA THR A 139 -6.21 4.31 -11.69
C THR A 139 -6.54 4.52 -13.17
N LYS A 140 -7.80 4.72 -13.53
CA LYS A 140 -8.26 4.95 -14.91
C LYS A 140 -9.23 6.15 -14.99
N PRO A 141 -9.15 7.00 -16.03
CA PRO A 141 -8.15 7.00 -17.11
C PRO A 141 -6.76 7.52 -16.68
N ALA A 142 -6.69 8.30 -15.59
CA ALA A 142 -5.45 8.78 -14.97
C ALA A 142 -5.53 8.63 -13.45
N VAL A 143 -4.39 8.68 -12.75
CA VAL A 143 -4.34 8.51 -11.29
C VAL A 143 -4.97 9.73 -10.61
N ARG A 144 -6.04 9.54 -9.84
CA ARG A 144 -6.71 10.64 -9.12
C ARG A 144 -7.25 10.21 -7.77
N ILE A 145 -7.21 11.12 -6.81
CA ILE A 145 -7.84 10.93 -5.50
C ILE A 145 -9.36 10.94 -5.67
N HIS A 146 -10.04 9.97 -5.07
CA HIS A 146 -11.50 9.84 -5.09
C HIS A 146 -12.12 10.18 -3.73
N ARG A 147 -11.51 9.69 -2.64
CA ARG A 147 -11.91 9.91 -1.26
C ARG A 147 -10.66 9.89 -0.38
N HIS A 148 -10.68 10.60 0.74
CA HIS A 148 -9.64 10.53 1.76
C HIS A 148 -10.22 10.84 3.14
N SER A 149 -9.47 10.50 4.20
CA SER A 149 -9.69 11.01 5.56
C SER A 149 -8.62 12.01 6.01
N VAL A 150 -7.71 12.41 5.12
CA VAL A 150 -6.67 13.43 5.37
C VAL A 150 -7.36 14.76 5.79
N PRO A 151 -6.90 15.43 6.88
CA PRO A 151 -7.48 16.69 7.34
C PRO A 151 -7.34 17.83 6.33
N THR A 152 -8.34 18.73 6.27
CA THR A 152 -8.44 19.81 5.27
C THR A 152 -7.34 20.86 5.32
N PHE A 153 -6.60 20.96 6.43
CA PHE A 153 -5.46 21.86 6.59
C PHE A 153 -4.13 21.27 6.08
N ILE A 154 -4.10 19.98 5.72
CA ILE A 154 -2.95 19.37 5.04
C ILE A 154 -3.09 19.66 3.53
N PRO A 155 -2.05 20.16 2.84
CA PRO A 155 -2.15 20.64 1.45
C PRO A 155 -2.19 19.50 0.41
N LEU A 156 -3.15 18.57 0.56
CA LEU A 156 -3.26 17.33 -0.20
C LEU A 156 -3.33 17.57 -1.71
N GLU A 157 -4.12 18.54 -2.16
CA GLU A 157 -4.28 18.89 -3.58
C GLU A 157 -2.98 19.41 -4.20
N GLN A 158 -2.18 20.14 -3.42
CA GLN A 158 -0.90 20.70 -3.86
C GLN A 158 0.16 19.58 -3.98
N ILE A 159 0.24 18.70 -2.98
CA ILE A 159 1.10 17.50 -3.00
C ILE A 159 0.68 16.58 -4.15
N ALA A 160 -0.63 16.38 -4.35
CA ALA A 160 -1.17 15.57 -5.43
C ALA A 160 -0.84 16.14 -6.81
N LYS A 161 -1.07 17.44 -7.03
CA LYS A 161 -0.75 18.12 -8.31
C LYS A 161 0.74 18.04 -8.64
N LYS A 162 1.62 18.08 -7.62
CA LYS A 162 3.07 18.06 -7.81
C LYS A 162 3.65 16.66 -8.05
N TYR A 163 3.11 15.62 -7.39
CA TYR A 163 3.76 14.30 -7.39
C TYR A 163 2.88 13.15 -7.89
N LEU A 164 1.54 13.19 -7.76
CA LEU A 164 0.69 12.01 -7.96
C LEU A 164 0.75 11.39 -9.37
N GLN A 165 0.96 12.21 -10.41
CA GLN A 165 1.08 11.72 -11.79
C GLN A 165 2.49 11.22 -12.16
N MET A 166 3.52 11.71 -11.47
CA MET A 166 4.93 11.48 -11.83
C MET A 166 5.59 10.43 -10.94
N ASP A 167 5.34 10.49 -9.62
CA ASP A 167 5.85 9.56 -8.63
C ASP A 167 4.87 9.42 -7.46
N VAL A 168 4.07 8.36 -7.53
CA VAL A 168 3.11 7.96 -6.49
C VAL A 168 3.82 7.65 -5.15
N ARG A 169 5.07 7.16 -5.17
CA ARG A 169 5.83 6.90 -3.94
C ARG A 169 6.27 8.21 -3.29
N ARG A 170 6.73 9.19 -4.08
CA ARG A 170 7.06 10.53 -3.56
C ARG A 170 5.82 11.26 -3.03
N PHE A 171 4.67 11.12 -3.70
CA PHE A 171 3.39 11.59 -3.18
C PHE A 171 3.10 11.04 -1.78
N PHE A 172 3.18 9.72 -1.59
CA PHE A 172 2.90 9.08 -0.30
C PHE A 172 3.95 9.39 0.77
N SER A 173 5.23 9.50 0.41
CA SER A 173 6.29 9.97 1.32
C SER A 173 5.97 11.37 1.85
N VAL A 174 5.78 12.35 0.97
CA VAL A 174 5.53 13.74 1.38
C VAL A 174 4.23 13.88 2.18
N LEU A 175 3.18 13.14 1.82
CA LEU A 175 1.94 13.12 2.59
C LEU A 175 2.11 12.48 3.97
N SER A 176 2.90 11.39 4.06
CA SER A 176 3.25 10.76 5.34
C SER A 176 4.04 11.71 6.24
N ASP A 177 4.99 12.47 5.70
CA ASP A 177 5.77 13.46 6.46
C ASP A 177 4.85 14.51 7.11
N HIS A 178 3.92 15.09 6.34
CA HIS A 178 2.93 16.05 6.84
C HIS A 178 2.01 15.46 7.93
N LEU A 179 1.55 14.23 7.75
CA LEU A 179 0.63 13.56 8.69
C LEU A 179 1.34 13.18 9.99
N ASN A 180 2.53 12.58 9.92
CA ASN A 180 3.33 12.25 11.11
C ASN A 180 3.74 13.49 11.89
N ALA A 181 4.08 14.59 11.20
CA ALA A 181 4.40 15.85 11.83
C ALA A 181 3.19 16.48 12.53
N TYR A 182 2.03 16.54 11.87
CA TYR A 182 0.78 17.00 12.50
C TYR A 182 0.42 16.16 13.74
N VAL A 183 0.38 14.84 13.61
CA VAL A 183 0.02 13.94 14.71
C VAL A 183 1.07 13.99 15.83
N GLY A 184 2.35 14.11 15.51
CA GLY A 184 3.43 14.28 16.49
C GLY A 184 3.34 15.61 17.26
N ARG A 185 2.91 16.71 16.62
CA ARG A 185 2.63 17.98 17.32
C ARG A 185 1.39 17.87 18.21
N ARG A 186 0.32 17.22 17.73
CA ARG A 186 -0.89 16.99 18.52
C ARG A 186 -0.59 16.13 19.75
N TYR A 187 0.10 15.01 19.57
CA TYR A 187 0.52 14.09 20.64
C TYR A 187 1.38 14.78 21.70
N GLN A 188 2.37 15.59 21.32
CA GLN A 188 3.15 16.36 22.29
C GLN A 188 2.32 17.34 23.11
N ALA A 189 1.29 17.94 22.50
CA ALA A 189 0.36 18.83 23.18
C ALA A 189 -0.54 18.06 24.16
N ASP A 190 -1.06 16.90 23.73
CA ASP A 190 -1.88 16.01 24.55
C ASP A 190 -1.07 15.51 25.76
N GLN A 191 0.15 14.99 25.53
CA GLN A 191 1.07 14.54 26.58
C GLN A 191 1.47 15.66 27.55
N LEU A 192 1.64 16.90 27.06
CA LEU A 192 1.91 18.04 27.92
C LEU A 192 0.73 18.32 28.86
N GLN A 193 -0.51 18.29 28.33
CA GLN A 193 -1.72 18.54 29.11
C GLN A 193 -2.09 17.38 30.06
N GLU A 194 -1.82 16.14 29.68
CA GLU A 194 -2.15 14.95 30.48
C GLU A 194 -1.13 14.67 31.60
N HIS A 195 0.16 14.86 31.36
CA HIS A 195 1.22 14.45 32.29
C HIS A 195 1.95 15.59 33.03
N PHE A 196 1.72 16.84 32.65
CA PHE A 196 2.40 18.02 33.24
C PHE A 196 1.43 19.17 33.57
N SER A 197 0.14 18.86 33.76
CA SER A 197 -0.90 19.82 34.15
C SER A 197 -0.66 20.48 35.52
N ASP A 198 0.22 19.90 36.34
CA ASP A 198 0.72 20.45 37.61
C ASP A 198 1.70 21.62 37.41
N GLN A 199 2.47 21.63 36.32
CA GLN A 199 3.46 22.67 36.02
C GLN A 199 2.89 23.83 35.19
N ILE A 200 1.83 23.55 34.43
CA ILE A 200 1.22 24.48 33.48
C ILE A 200 0.16 25.33 34.20
N GLU A 201 0.26 26.65 34.05
CA GLU A 201 -0.74 27.58 34.57
C GLU A 201 -1.84 27.82 33.52
N GLY A 202 -2.99 27.18 33.74
CA GLY A 202 -4.18 27.27 32.90
C GLY A 202 -4.22 26.20 31.80
N THR A 203 -4.99 26.46 30.75
CA THR A 203 -5.18 25.52 29.63
C THR A 203 -4.21 25.80 28.49
N LEU A 204 -3.56 24.74 27.98
CA LEU A 204 -2.78 24.78 26.74
C LEU A 204 -3.66 25.20 25.55
N GLN A 205 -3.33 26.34 24.94
CA GLN A 205 -4.01 26.82 23.74
C GLN A 205 -3.29 26.29 22.49
N ARG A 206 -4.06 25.78 21.53
CA ARG A 206 -3.56 25.30 20.24
C ARG A 206 -4.58 25.53 19.13
N ASN A 207 -4.10 25.71 17.90
CA ASN A 207 -4.96 25.71 16.71
C ASN A 207 -5.15 24.30 16.13
N SER A 208 -6.08 24.14 15.18
CA SER A 208 -6.44 22.83 14.61
C SER A 208 -5.28 22.09 13.93
N LEU A 209 -4.33 22.81 13.34
CA LEU A 209 -3.12 22.26 12.70
C LEU A 209 -2.01 21.90 13.71
N CYS A 210 -2.20 22.26 14.98
CA CYS A 210 -1.20 22.18 16.05
C CYS A 210 0.16 22.79 15.65
N ASN A 211 0.16 23.86 14.84
CA ASN A 211 1.39 24.56 14.45
C ASN A 211 1.61 25.88 15.21
N LEU A 212 0.66 26.26 16.05
CA LEU A 212 0.82 27.29 17.07
C LEU A 212 0.34 26.71 18.41
N LEU A 213 1.22 26.73 19.41
CA LEU A 213 0.89 26.39 20.80
C LEU A 213 1.25 27.57 21.71
N VAL A 214 0.36 27.88 22.65
CA VAL A 214 0.56 28.92 23.67
C VAL A 214 0.17 28.36 25.04
N PHE A 215 1.06 28.48 26.01
CA PHE A 215 0.84 28.04 27.38
C PHE A 215 1.68 28.87 28.34
N ASN A 216 1.38 28.75 29.63
CA ASN A 216 2.21 29.32 30.69
C ASN A 216 2.68 28.19 31.62
N TYR A 217 3.85 28.33 32.22
CA TYR A 217 4.30 27.44 33.29
C TYR A 217 5.13 28.20 34.31
N ASN A 218 5.15 27.70 35.53
CA ASN A 218 5.93 28.31 36.61
C ASN A 218 7.36 27.75 36.60
N VAL A 219 8.33 28.64 36.81
CA VAL A 219 9.75 28.31 36.98
C VAL A 219 10.18 28.70 38.38
N SER A 220 10.71 27.73 39.13
CA SER A 220 11.23 27.96 40.47
C SER A 220 12.55 28.73 40.42
N SER A 221 12.60 29.89 41.07
CA SER A 221 13.86 30.59 41.35
C SER A 221 14.04 30.70 42.86
N LYS A 222 15.30 30.87 43.31
CA LYS A 222 15.73 30.80 44.72
C LYS A 222 14.96 31.69 45.72
N SER A 223 14.16 32.64 45.23
CA SER A 223 13.37 33.57 46.06
C SER A 223 11.85 33.54 45.82
N LYS A 224 11.37 33.10 44.65
CA LYS A 224 9.94 33.00 44.30
C LYS A 224 9.73 32.25 42.96
N PRO A 225 8.56 31.65 42.71
CA PRO A 225 8.18 31.18 41.38
C PRO A 225 7.97 32.38 40.43
N PHE A 226 8.31 32.18 39.16
CA PHE A 226 8.08 33.15 38.08
C PHE A 226 7.28 32.48 36.96
N LEU A 227 6.27 33.18 36.46
CA LEU A 227 5.46 32.72 35.35
C LEU A 227 6.14 33.02 34.01
N PHE A 228 6.39 31.98 33.22
CA PHE A 228 6.80 32.09 31.81
C PHE A 228 5.59 31.90 30.91
N ASN A 229 5.35 32.86 30.01
CA ASN A 229 4.43 32.70 28.88
C ASN A 229 5.23 32.26 27.64
N VAL A 230 4.82 31.14 27.03
CA VAL A 230 5.51 30.53 25.90
C VAL A 230 4.62 30.45 24.69
N ARG A 231 5.19 30.80 23.54
CA ARG A 231 4.60 30.68 22.21
C ARG A 231 5.53 29.86 21.32
N LEU A 232 5.05 28.69 20.88
CA LEU A 232 5.75 27.79 19.97
C LEU A 232 5.12 27.88 18.58
N LEU A 233 5.93 28.16 17.55
CA LEU A 233 5.51 28.19 16.15
C LEU A 233 6.26 27.12 15.35
N TYR A 234 5.51 26.29 14.66
CA TYR A 234 6.00 25.20 13.83
C TYR A 234 5.85 25.64 12.37
N GLY A 235 6.87 26.33 11.86
CA GLY A 235 6.89 26.89 10.51
C GLY A 235 7.02 25.80 9.44
N ASP A 236 7.85 24.79 9.70
CA ASP A 236 7.89 23.57 8.88
C ASP A 236 6.77 22.61 9.28
N LEU A 237 5.77 22.46 8.40
CA LEU A 237 4.63 21.58 8.62
C LEU A 237 4.99 20.09 8.54
N CYS A 238 6.14 19.72 7.95
CA CYS A 238 6.70 18.37 7.93
C CYS A 238 7.52 18.03 9.18
N CYS A 239 7.63 18.93 10.15
CA CYS A 239 8.39 18.73 11.39
C CYS A 239 7.51 18.73 12.65
N SER A 240 7.86 17.88 13.60
CA SER A 240 7.21 17.79 14.92
C SER A 240 7.83 18.70 15.99
N LEU A 241 8.91 19.42 15.66
CA LEU A 241 9.60 20.36 16.57
C LEU A 241 9.36 21.81 16.11
N PRO A 242 9.28 22.78 17.04
CA PRO A 242 9.01 24.16 16.71
C PRO A 242 10.20 24.82 16.00
N THR A 243 9.92 25.60 14.98
CA THR A 243 10.91 26.40 14.25
C THR A 243 11.25 27.67 15.02
N GLU A 244 10.26 28.28 15.67
CA GLU A 244 10.41 29.46 16.50
C GLU A 244 9.81 29.22 17.88
N VAL A 245 10.52 29.70 18.89
CA VAL A 245 10.15 29.63 20.30
C VAL A 245 10.36 31.01 20.89
N ILE A 246 9.31 31.55 21.49
CA ILE A 246 9.31 32.82 22.22
C ILE A 246 8.91 32.51 23.65
N ILE A 247 9.77 32.87 24.60
CA ILE A 247 9.51 32.78 26.04
C ILE A 247 9.55 34.21 26.59
N SER A 248 8.51 34.60 27.30
CA SER A 248 8.38 35.93 27.92
C SER A 248 8.04 35.81 29.41
N CYS A 249 8.53 36.75 30.20
CA CYS A 249 8.25 36.87 31.62
C CYS A 249 7.81 38.31 31.94
N LYS A 250 7.21 38.54 33.11
CA LYS A 250 6.79 39.88 33.56
C LYS A 250 8.01 40.80 33.71
N MET A 251 7.82 42.11 33.51
CA MET A 251 8.90 43.09 33.29
C MET A 251 9.90 43.26 34.45
N ASP A 252 9.60 42.76 35.66
CA ASP A 252 10.48 42.82 36.84
C ASP A 252 11.32 41.54 37.05
N ALA A 253 11.69 40.85 35.96
CA ALA A 253 12.41 39.57 36.02
C ALA A 253 13.94 39.76 36.19
N PRO A 254 14.60 39.07 37.15
CA PRO A 254 16.06 38.97 37.24
C PRO A 254 16.72 38.47 35.94
N SER A 255 17.95 38.92 35.68
CA SER A 255 18.74 38.52 34.50
C SER A 255 18.93 37.00 34.37
N SER A 256 19.04 36.27 35.48
CA SER A 256 19.16 34.81 35.47
C SER A 256 17.93 34.11 34.85
N LEU A 257 16.74 34.70 34.90
CA LEU A 257 15.57 34.16 34.22
C LEU A 257 15.60 34.39 32.70
N ALA A 258 16.32 35.40 32.21
CA ALA A 258 16.56 35.55 30.78
C ALA A 258 17.49 34.45 30.26
N GLU A 259 18.51 34.07 31.03
CA GLU A 259 19.38 32.92 30.74
C GLU A 259 18.60 31.60 30.77
N THR A 260 17.75 31.38 31.78
CA THR A 260 16.84 30.21 31.84
C THR A 260 15.87 30.19 30.66
N ALA A 261 15.27 31.32 30.29
CA ALA A 261 14.38 31.43 29.14
C ALA A 261 15.09 31.14 27.81
N ALA A 262 16.34 31.58 27.64
CA ALA A 262 17.15 31.23 26.48
C ALA A 262 17.44 29.72 26.42
N ALA A 263 17.87 29.12 27.55
CA ALA A 263 18.12 27.68 27.64
C ALA A 263 16.86 26.84 27.36
N HIS A 264 15.70 27.23 27.90
CA HIS A 264 14.42 26.55 27.66
C HIS A 264 13.95 26.74 26.20
N SER A 265 14.18 27.90 25.60
CA SER A 265 13.91 28.16 24.17
C SER A 265 14.72 27.22 23.27
N ASP A 266 16.02 27.09 23.53
CA ASP A 266 16.89 26.18 22.77
C ASP A 266 16.55 24.70 22.98
N LEU A 267 16.14 24.33 24.20
CA LEU A 267 15.68 22.99 24.51
C LEU A 267 14.40 22.63 23.73
N PHE A 268 13.38 23.50 23.75
CA PHE A 268 12.12 23.26 23.03
C PHE A 268 12.31 23.17 21.51
N ARG A 269 13.34 23.80 20.93
CA ARG A 269 13.68 23.66 19.49
C ARG A 269 14.33 22.31 19.14
N ARG A 270 14.96 21.64 20.11
CA ARG A 270 15.79 20.43 19.90
C ARG A 270 15.13 19.15 20.39
N VAL A 271 14.22 19.26 21.36
CA VAL A 271 13.66 18.13 22.12
C VAL A 271 12.14 18.22 22.16
N ALA A 272 11.47 17.08 22.08
CA ALA A 272 10.01 17.00 22.16
C ALA A 272 9.47 17.56 23.49
N LEU A 273 8.30 18.21 23.44
CA LEU A 273 7.82 19.07 24.52
C LEU A 273 7.68 18.35 25.87
N HIS A 274 7.09 17.16 25.88
CA HIS A 274 6.95 16.30 27.07
C HIS A 274 8.30 15.79 27.63
N LYS A 275 9.33 15.69 26.80
CA LYS A 275 10.70 15.34 27.24
C LYS A 275 11.44 16.54 27.82
N ALA A 276 11.24 17.73 27.27
CA ALA A 276 11.77 18.97 27.84
C ALA A 276 11.20 19.21 29.25
N PHE A 277 9.88 19.09 29.43
CA PHE A 277 9.24 19.18 30.74
C PHE A 277 9.69 18.10 31.74
N ARG A 278 9.96 16.87 31.27
CA ARG A 278 10.60 15.83 32.11
C ARG A 278 12.00 16.23 32.57
N SER A 279 12.80 16.90 31.72
CA SER A 279 14.15 17.33 32.10
C SER A 279 14.15 18.46 33.14
N PHE A 280 13.12 19.31 33.18
CA PHE A 280 12.98 20.32 34.22
C PHE A 280 12.85 19.70 35.61
N ARG A 281 11.98 18.69 35.77
CA ARG A 281 11.83 17.92 37.02
C ARG A 281 13.15 17.34 37.51
N ASN A 282 13.90 16.71 36.62
CA ASN A 282 15.21 16.10 36.91
C ASN A 282 16.33 17.12 37.26
N THR A 283 16.04 18.43 37.17
CA THR A 283 16.98 19.51 37.52
C THR A 283 16.53 20.27 38.79
N GLU A 284 15.33 19.99 39.30
CA GLU A 284 14.80 20.53 40.57
C GLU A 284 14.96 19.54 41.76
N GLU A 285 15.40 18.29 41.49
CA GLU A 285 15.82 17.28 42.48
C GLU A 285 17.36 17.30 42.71
#